data_AF-A0A7V2J6Y3-F1
#
_entry.id   AF-A0A7V2J6Y3-F1
#
_cell.length_a   1.000
_cell.length_b   1.000
_cell.length_c   1.000
_cell.angle_alpha   90.00
_cell.angle_beta   90.00
_cell.angle_gamma   90.00
#
_symmetry.space_group_name_H-M   'P 1'
#
loop_
_entity.id
_entity.type
_entity.pdbx_description
1 polymer ?
#
loop_
_entity_poly.entity_id
_entity_poly.type
_entity_poly.pdbx_seq_one_letter_code
_entity_poly.pdbx_strand_id
1 'polypeptide(L)' 'MSITAGDIKELREQTGVGMMDCKKALTEANGNLEKALELLRKKGLAMAAKRSSRAASEGLITSYIHMNKIGVLLEVN' A
#
# COMPACT_ATOMS: atom_id res chain seq x y z
N MET A 1 -6.10 23.20 12.56
CA MET A 1 -6.11 22.06 13.50
C MET A 1 -4.75 21.38 13.41
N SER A 2 -4.07 21.24 14.55
CA SER A 2 -2.76 20.57 14.59
C SER A 2 -2.96 19.07 14.46
N ILE A 3 -2.47 18.49 13.37
CA ILE A 3 -2.40 17.02 13.20
C ILE A 3 -1.55 16.48 14.34
N THR A 4 -2.12 15.56 15.12
CA THR A 4 -1.43 15.01 16.29
C THR A 4 -0.54 13.85 15.88
N ALA A 5 0.43 13.51 16.73
CA ALA A 5 1.22 12.29 16.54
C ALA A 5 0.35 11.02 16.60
N GLY A 6 -0.79 11.06 17.31
CA GLY A 6 -1.76 9.99 17.38
C GLY A 6 -2.41 9.72 16.03
N ASP A 7 -2.90 10.77 15.36
CA ASP A 7 -3.57 10.65 14.05
C ASP A 7 -2.64 10.06 12.98
N ILE A 8 -1.36 10.47 13.01
CA ILE A 8 -0.35 9.95 12.07
C ILE A 8 -0.06 8.46 12.36
N LYS A 9 0.00 8.09 13.64
CA LYS A 9 0.22 6.70 14.06
C LYS A 9 -0.96 5.81 13.66
N GLU A 10 -2.19 6.27 13.88
CA GLU A 10 -3.41 5.55 13.49
C GLU A 10 -3.45 5.29 11.98
N LEU A 11 -3.22 6.33 11.17
CA LEU A 11 -3.21 6.18 9.71
C LEU A 11 -2.10 5.24 9.22
N ARG A 12 -0.95 5.24 9.89
CA ARG A 12 0.15 4.30 9.59
C ARG A 12 -0.22 2.87 9.95
N GLU A 13 -0.85 2.62 11.09
CA GLU A 13 -1.26 1.28 11.51
C GLU A 13 -2.30 0.69 10.56
N GLN A 14 -3.22 1.50 10.03
CA GLN A 14 -4.22 1.04 9.06
C GLN A 14 -3.64 0.76 7.67
N THR A 15 -2.64 1.54 7.23
CA THR A 15 -2.19 1.51 5.82
C THR A 15 -0.82 0.87 5.60
N GLY A 16 0.00 0.77 6.65
CA GLY A 16 1.41 0.38 6.55
C GLY A 16 2.30 1.41 5.83
N VAL A 17 1.77 2.57 5.46
CA VAL A 17 2.52 3.62 4.74
C VAL A 17 3.52 4.33 5.67
N GLY A 18 4.63 4.82 5.11
CA GLY A 18 5.66 5.53 5.86
C GLY A 18 5.14 6.76 6.60
N MET A 19 5.69 7.02 7.80
CA MET A 19 5.22 8.06 8.73
C MET A 19 5.11 9.46 8.08
N MET A 20 6.06 9.82 7.23
CA MET A 20 6.10 11.13 6.55
C MET A 20 5.03 11.26 5.47
N ASP A 21 4.71 10.18 4.77
CA ASP A 21 3.64 10.18 3.77
C ASP A 21 2.27 10.24 4.46
N CYS A 22 2.08 9.56 5.60
CA CYS A 22 0.87 9.70 6.42
C CYS A 22 0.68 11.15 6.91
N LYS A 23 1.76 11.78 7.40
CA LYS A 23 1.71 13.20 7.83
C LYS A 23 1.35 14.14 6.70
N LYS A 24 1.93 13.96 5.51
CA LYS A 24 1.62 14.77 4.32
C LYS A 24 0.17 14.57 3.88
N ALA A 25 -0.30 13.32 3.81
CA ALA A 25 -1.67 13.00 3.44
C ALA A 25 -2.69 13.61 4.42
N LEU A 26 -2.43 13.53 5.74
CA LEU A 26 -3.26 14.19 6.74
C LEU A 26 -3.23 15.72 6.62
N THR A 27 -2.09 16.30 6.22
CA THR A 27 -1.96 17.75 5.99
C THR A 27 -2.78 18.19 4.79
N GLU A 28 -2.68 17.48 3.67
CA GLU A 28 -3.48 17.72 2.47
C GLU A 28 -4.98 17.45 2.68
N ALA A 29 -5.32 16.52 3.58
CA ALA A 29 -6.67 16.21 3.97
C ALA A 29 -7.23 17.09 5.11
N ASN A 30 -6.47 18.07 5.61
CA ASN A 30 -6.83 18.93 6.75
C ASN A 30 -7.24 18.14 8.00
N GLY A 31 -6.57 17.00 8.27
CA GLY A 31 -6.85 16.13 9.41
C GLY A 31 -8.00 15.13 9.20
N ASN A 32 -8.62 15.09 8.02
CA ASN A 32 -9.64 14.09 7.71
C ASN A 32 -8.99 12.74 7.35
N LEU A 33 -9.23 11.71 8.18
CA LEU A 33 -8.66 10.37 8.00
C LEU A 33 -9.13 9.67 6.71
N GLU A 34 -10.43 9.70 6.39
CA GLU A 34 -10.97 9.06 5.18
C GLU A 34 -10.39 9.66 3.91
N LYS A 35 -10.30 10.99 3.86
CA LYS A 35 -9.71 11.70 2.72
C LYS A 35 -8.20 11.45 2.63
N ALA A 36 -7.50 11.34 3.76
CA ALA A 36 -6.09 10.97 3.78
C ALA A 36 -5.87 9.53 3.27
N LEU A 37 -6.75 8.58 3.62
CA LEU A 37 -6.74 7.22 3.10
C LEU A 37 -6.90 7.19 1.57
N GLU A 38 -7.87 7.96 1.04
CA GLU A 38 -8.09 8.05 -0.39
C GLU A 38 -6.88 8.64 -1.13
N LEU A 39 -6.27 9.71 -0.58
CA LEU A 39 -5.05 10.31 -1.12
C LEU A 39 -3.89 9.31 -1.14
N LEU A 40 -3.67 8.57 -0.04
CA LEU A 40 -2.63 7.55 0.04
C LEU A 40 -2.86 6.43 -0.97
N ARG A 41 -4.11 5.99 -1.17
CA ARG A 41 -4.44 4.95 -2.16
C ARG A 41 -4.14 5.40 -3.58
N LYS A 42 -4.56 6.62 -3.97
CA LYS A 42 -4.26 7.20 -5.29
C LYS A 42 -2.75 7.35 -5.51
N LYS A 43 -2.03 7.85 -4.50
CA LYS A 43 -0.57 7.99 -4.55
C LYS A 43 0.13 6.62 -4.66
N GLY A 44 -0.38 5.61 -3.96
CA GLY A 44 0.11 4.22 -4.05
C GLY A 44 0.02 3.66 -5.47
N LEU A 45 -1.13 3.84 -6.14
CA LEU A 45 -1.30 3.41 -7.53
C LEU A 45 -0.32 4.12 -8.48
N ALA A 46 -0.14 5.42 -8.33
CA ALA A 46 0.83 6.18 -9.12
C ALA A 46 2.28 5.71 -8.90
N MET A 47 2.65 5.40 -7.64
CA MET A 47 3.96 4.84 -7.33
C MET A 47 4.16 3.44 -7.91
N ALA A 48 3.13 2.59 -7.86
CA ALA A 48 3.16 1.27 -8.48
C ALA A 48 3.37 1.37 -9.99
N ALA A 49 2.63 2.26 -10.67
CA ALA A 49 2.80 2.51 -12.09
C ALA A 49 4.21 3.06 -12.44
N LYS A 50 4.80 3.89 -11.58
CA LYS A 50 6.19 4.34 -11.75
C LYS A 50 7.21 3.23 -11.51
N ARG A 51 6.90 2.25 -10.67
CA ARG A 51 7.80 1.14 -10.34
C ARG A 51 7.69 -0.03 -11.32
N SER A 52 6.58 -0.17 -12.04
CA SER A 52 6.38 -1.26 -13.02
C SER A 52 7.37 -1.25 -14.18
N SER A 53 7.99 -0.09 -14.47
CA SER A 53 9.06 0.00 -15.48
C SER A 53 10.41 -0.54 -14.99
N ARG A 54 10.54 -0.88 -13.70
CA ARG A 54 11.77 -1.45 -13.14
C ARG A 54 11.73 -2.96 -13.34
N ALA A 55 12.82 -3.52 -13.84
CA ALA A 55 12.96 -4.97 -13.89
C ALA A 55 13.07 -5.53 -12.47
N ALA A 56 12.25 -6.55 -12.17
CA ALA A 56 12.38 -7.40 -10.99
C ALA A 56 12.90 -8.76 -11.47
N SER A 57 14.15 -9.07 -11.12
CA SER A 57 14.82 -10.32 -11.54
C SER A 57 14.66 -11.46 -10.53
N GLU A 58 14.14 -11.15 -9.35
CA GLU A 58 13.93 -12.09 -8.25
C GLU A 58 12.43 -12.21 -8.00
N GLY A 59 11.98 -13.42 -7.63
CA GLY A 59 10.57 -13.71 -7.42
C GLY A 59 10.36 -15.01 -6.64
N LEU A 60 9.10 -15.44 -6.52
CA LEU A 60 8.73 -16.68 -5.85
C LEU A 60 7.78 -17.50 -6.72
N ILE A 61 8.09 -18.80 -6.82
CA ILE A 61 7.17 -19.80 -7.37
C ILE A 61 6.38 -20.44 -6.23
N THR A 62 5.06 -20.46 -6.35
CA THR A 62 4.17 -21.16 -5.42
C THR A 62 3.19 -22.05 -6.16
N SER A 63 2.72 -23.10 -5.50
CA SER A 63 1.72 -24.01 -6.06
C SER A 63 0.52 -24.12 -5.14
N TYR A 64 -0.65 -24.27 -5.75
CA TYR A 64 -1.91 -24.49 -5.05
C TYR A 64 -2.65 -25.66 -5.68
N ILE A 65 -3.06 -26.63 -4.86
CA ILE A 65 -3.84 -27.78 -5.30
C ILE A 65 -5.23 -27.71 -4.65
N HIS A 66 -6.27 -27.56 -5.47
CA HIS A 66 -7.65 -27.64 -5.02
C HIS A 66 -8.17 -29.06 -5.14
N MET A 67 -8.47 -29.68 -3.99
CA MET A 67 -9.10 -31.00 -3.88
C MET A 67 -8.41 -32.10 -4.72
N ASN A 68 -7.08 -32.04 -4.88
CA ASN A 68 -6.28 -32.97 -5.71
C ASN A 68 -6.76 -33.10 -7.17
N LYS A 69 -7.52 -32.11 -7.68
CA LYS A 69 -8.10 -32.13 -9.03
C LYS A 69 -7.62 -30.97 -9.89
N ILE A 70 -7.44 -29.80 -9.28
CA ILE A 70 -7.02 -28.59 -9.98
C ILE A 70 -5.70 -28.13 -9.38
N GLY A 71 -4.67 -28.03 -10.19
CA GLY A 71 -3.37 -27.48 -9.80
C GLY A 71 -3.15 -26.09 -10.42
N VAL A 72 -2.61 -25.17 -9.64
CA VAL A 72 -2.17 -23.85 -10.07
C VAL A 72 -0.70 -23.71 -9.70
N LEU A 73 0.11 -23.24 -10.65
CA LEU A 73 1.48 -22.78 -10.42
C LEU A 73 1.50 -21.26 -10.68
N LEU A 74 2.02 -20.50 -9.74
CA LEU A 74 2.07 -19.05 -9.78
C LEU A 74 3.51 -18.58 -9.59
N GLU A 75 3.92 -17.63 -10.43
CA GLU A 75 5.14 -16.84 -10.29
C GLU A 75 4.78 -15.42 -9.88
N VAL A 76 5.48 -14.88 -8.88
CA VAL A 76 5.36 -13.48 -8.42
C VAL A 76 6.74 -12.83 -8.47
N ASN A 77 6.87 -11.80 -9.31
CA ASN A 77 8.09 -11.01 -9.55
C ASN A 77 7.91 -9.56 -9.09
#